data_AF-A0A3M8P928-F1
#
_entry.id   AF-A0A3M8P928-F1
#
_cell.length_a   1.000
_cell.length_b   1.000
_cell.length_c   1.000
_cell.angle_alpha   90.00
_cell.angle_beta   90.00
_cell.angle_gamma   90.00
#
_symmetry.space_group_name_H-M   'P 1'
#
loop_
_entity.id
_entity.type
_entity.pdbx_description
1 polymer ?
#
loop_
_entity_poly.entity_id
_entity_poly.type
_entity_poly.pdbx_seq_one_letter_code
_entity_poly.pdbx_strand_id
1 'polypeptide(L)'
;MTLYDEIQKLKSFECEDRCVLSVYLNTNPADLNAQSGAWKIHLKNGLKRLDEYLTASHDETEIKNYKKLRKKVEQEILDHQNDLQKGVVIFASTHDDLWSVHYVQVPVKTSFHWETKPVLDELRYMYKAYPYAGVVLPSFKGVRVLDTSMGIINDEIYYEFDSGLEVWTEQKGVRSSGRVQGRAGAGTARSGAAGSVGGGAAGGNSPVIGGSGGGSPVDELDHRLKENLERFYKDMGGKIEKLKKERHWEEIHIVGEAEHAKSFSRALQKKPNSCIYKNLINSQPSNILHEVFEK
;
A
#
# COMPACT_ATOMS: atom_id res chain seq x y z
N MET A 1 19.07 -11.96 7.54
CA MET A 1 19.72 -10.80 8.17
C MET A 1 18.88 -9.60 7.79
N THR A 2 18.32 -8.90 8.76
CA THR A 2 17.45 -7.75 8.49
C THR A 2 18.31 -6.53 8.20
N LEU A 3 17.77 -5.53 7.50
CA LEU A 3 18.45 -4.25 7.33
C LEU A 3 18.75 -3.59 8.68
N TYR A 4 17.89 -3.79 9.69
CA TYR A 4 18.16 -3.32 11.05
C TYR A 4 19.48 -3.88 11.59
N ASP A 5 19.73 -5.18 11.40
CA ASP A 5 20.99 -5.81 11.80
C ASP A 5 22.19 -5.18 11.07
N GLU A 6 22.02 -4.83 9.79
CA GLU A 6 23.04 -4.15 8.99
C GLU A 6 23.31 -2.72 9.47
N ILE A 7 22.27 -1.95 9.78
CA ILE A 7 22.41 -0.61 10.37
C ILE A 7 23.12 -0.69 11.72
N GLN A 8 22.85 -1.71 12.54
CA GLN A 8 23.58 -1.90 13.80
C GLN A 8 25.06 -2.23 13.56
N LYS A 9 25.37 -3.09 12.58
CA LYS A 9 26.76 -3.38 12.18
C LYS A 9 27.50 -2.14 11.70
N LEU A 10 26.87 -1.35 10.84
CA LEU A 10 27.44 -0.09 10.35
C LEU A 10 27.63 0.92 11.49
N LYS A 11 26.72 0.94 12.47
CA LYS A 11 26.83 1.80 13.65
C LYS A 11 28.01 1.42 14.55
N SER A 12 28.32 0.13 14.67
CA SER A 12 29.47 -0.35 15.44
C SER A 12 30.80 -0.22 14.71
N PHE A 13 30.79 0.12 13.42
CA PHE A 13 32.00 0.30 12.63
C PHE A 13 32.65 1.66 12.95
N GLU A 14 33.92 1.63 13.32
CA GLU A 14 34.73 2.82 13.58
C GLU A 14 36.20 2.50 13.24
N CYS A 15 36.91 3.51 12.75
CA CYS A 15 38.35 3.48 12.55
C CYS A 15 39.02 4.55 13.41
N GLU A 16 40.29 4.32 13.77
CA GLU A 16 41.13 5.30 14.47
C GLU A 16 41.34 6.55 13.60
N ASP A 17 41.62 6.35 12.31
CA ASP A 17 41.75 7.41 11.29
C ASP A 17 40.55 7.44 10.35
N ARG A 18 40.40 8.50 9.53
CA ARG A 18 39.28 8.59 8.59
C ARG A 18 39.48 7.57 7.48
N CYS A 19 38.61 6.56 7.45
CA CYS A 19 38.74 5.40 6.59
C CYS A 19 37.44 5.07 5.83
N VAL A 20 36.34 5.75 6.13
CA VAL A 20 35.00 5.39 5.66
C VAL A 20 34.51 6.38 4.62
N LEU A 21 34.27 5.87 3.41
CA LEU A 21 33.55 6.58 2.37
C LEU A 21 32.05 6.29 2.51
N SER A 22 31.27 7.33 2.81
CA SER A 22 29.80 7.28 2.78
C SER A 22 29.30 8.07 1.57
N VAL A 23 28.58 7.41 0.67
CA VAL A 23 28.03 8.02 -0.55
C VAL A 23 26.51 7.93 -0.53
N TYR A 24 25.86 9.07 -0.66
CA TYR A 24 24.44 9.21 -0.91
C TYR A 24 24.30 9.89 -2.26
N LEU A 25 23.60 9.26 -3.19
CA LEU A 25 23.40 9.80 -4.53
C LEU A 25 21.93 9.72 -4.92
N ASN A 26 21.33 10.89 -5.16
CA ASN A 26 20.00 11.00 -5.72
C ASN A 26 20.04 10.65 -7.22
N THR A 27 19.21 9.70 -7.63
CA THR A 27 19.04 9.30 -9.04
C THR A 27 17.57 9.42 -9.49
N ASN A 28 16.73 10.06 -8.68
CA ASN A 28 15.31 10.17 -8.91
C ASN A 28 15.00 10.84 -10.26
N PRO A 29 14.34 10.17 -11.22
CA PRO A 29 14.01 10.75 -12.51
C PRO A 29 13.00 11.90 -12.41
N ALA A 30 12.30 12.07 -11.28
CA ALA A 30 11.41 13.21 -11.05
C ALA A 30 12.14 14.47 -10.58
N ASP A 31 13.39 14.37 -10.12
CA ASP A 31 14.17 15.51 -9.65
C ASP A 31 14.94 16.16 -10.81
N LEU A 32 14.72 17.45 -11.04
CA LEU A 32 15.40 18.24 -12.07
C LEU A 32 16.93 18.16 -11.96
N ASN A 33 17.48 18.01 -10.74
CA ASN A 33 18.92 17.89 -10.51
C ASN A 33 19.47 16.48 -10.77
N ALA A 34 18.61 15.46 -10.88
CA ALA A 34 19.02 14.08 -11.17
C ALA A 34 18.58 13.61 -12.56
N GLN A 35 17.68 14.34 -13.23
CA GLN A 35 17.17 14.04 -14.57
C GLN A 35 18.25 13.95 -15.66
N SER A 36 17.93 13.20 -16.73
CA SER A 36 18.75 13.11 -17.95
C SER A 36 20.22 12.75 -17.72
N GLY A 37 20.51 12.01 -16.64
CA GLY A 37 21.88 11.61 -16.29
C GLY A 37 22.68 12.68 -15.55
N ALA A 38 22.07 13.78 -15.09
CA ALA A 38 22.71 14.81 -14.27
C ALA A 38 23.31 14.23 -12.97
N TRP A 39 22.73 13.16 -12.44
CA TRP A 39 23.30 12.43 -11.30
C TRP A 39 24.75 11.97 -11.55
N LYS A 40 25.15 11.67 -12.79
CA LYS A 40 26.54 11.31 -13.14
C LYS A 40 27.50 12.47 -12.89
N ILE A 41 27.04 13.68 -13.17
CA ILE A 41 27.80 14.92 -12.91
C ILE A 41 27.93 15.13 -11.41
N HIS A 42 26.86 14.93 -10.64
CA HIS A 42 26.89 15.03 -9.19
C HIS A 42 27.84 13.99 -8.56
N LEU A 43 27.81 12.74 -9.03
CA LEU A 43 28.75 11.69 -8.62
C LEU A 43 30.20 12.11 -8.85
N LYS A 44 30.52 12.50 -10.09
CA LYS A 44 31.88 12.91 -10.47
C LYS A 44 32.36 14.12 -9.66
N ASN A 45 31.50 15.12 -9.48
CA ASN A 45 31.83 16.33 -8.73
C ASN A 45 32.00 16.07 -7.23
N GLY A 46 31.12 15.25 -6.65
CA GLY A 46 31.20 14.85 -5.23
C GLY A 46 32.51 14.14 -4.91
N LEU A 47 32.86 13.13 -5.71
CA LEU A 47 34.11 12.40 -5.58
C LEU A 47 35.34 13.28 -5.84
N LYS A 48 35.25 14.23 -6.77
CA LYS A 48 36.35 15.19 -7.02
C LYS A 48 36.60 16.11 -5.83
N ARG A 49 35.54 16.60 -5.16
CA ARG A 49 35.66 17.47 -3.97
C ARG A 49 36.35 16.77 -2.81
N LEU A 50 36.03 15.49 -2.57
CA LEU A 50 36.74 14.70 -1.55
C LEU A 50 38.21 14.50 -1.90
N ASP A 51 38.53 14.26 -3.18
CA ASP A 51 39.91 14.12 -3.66
C ASP A 51 40.74 15.40 -3.41
N GLU A 52 40.16 16.57 -3.70
CA GLU A 52 40.78 17.88 -3.46
C GLU A 52 40.99 18.14 -1.96
N TYR A 53 39.99 17.83 -1.13
CA TYR A 53 40.05 17.96 0.32
C TYR A 53 41.14 17.06 0.94
N LEU A 54 41.20 15.79 0.54
CA LEU A 54 42.19 14.85 1.07
C LEU A 54 43.61 15.18 0.61
N THR A 55 43.78 15.64 -0.63
CA THR A 55 45.09 16.08 -1.12
C THR A 55 45.63 17.26 -0.31
N ALA A 56 44.75 18.16 0.16
CA ALA A 56 45.15 19.26 1.04
C ALA A 56 45.57 18.81 2.45
N SER A 57 45.11 17.65 2.92
CA SER A 57 45.48 17.10 4.25
C SER A 57 46.88 16.48 4.31
N HIS A 58 47.48 16.17 3.15
CA HIS A 58 48.80 15.55 3.00
C HIS A 58 48.97 14.17 3.65
N ASP A 59 47.89 13.46 3.98
CA ASP A 59 47.95 12.06 4.43
C ASP A 59 47.97 11.10 3.23
N GLU A 60 49.15 10.52 2.96
CA GLU A 60 49.33 9.59 1.83
C GLU A 60 48.48 8.31 1.96
N THR A 61 48.23 7.85 3.18
CA THR A 61 47.49 6.62 3.43
C THR A 61 45.99 6.82 3.16
N GLU A 62 45.41 7.91 3.67
CA GLU A 62 44.04 8.30 3.39
C GLU A 62 43.83 8.53 1.88
N ILE A 63 44.73 9.26 1.22
CA ILE A 63 44.66 9.54 -0.22
C ILE A 63 44.68 8.23 -1.03
N LYS A 64 45.55 7.29 -0.67
CA LYS A 64 45.65 5.99 -1.35
C LYS A 64 44.38 5.15 -1.17
N ASN A 65 43.88 5.06 0.06
CA ASN A 65 42.67 4.30 0.39
C ASN A 65 41.45 4.89 -0.31
N TYR A 66 41.29 6.22 -0.24
CA TYR A 66 40.23 6.93 -0.93
C TYR A 66 40.27 6.68 -2.45
N LYS A 67 41.44 6.80 -3.10
CA LYS A 67 41.56 6.55 -4.55
C LYS A 67 41.15 5.13 -4.95
N LYS A 68 41.43 4.13 -4.10
CA LYS A 68 40.99 2.74 -4.31
C LYS A 68 39.46 2.64 -4.21
N LEU A 69 38.87 3.16 -3.14
CA LEU A 69 37.43 3.10 -2.90
C LEU A 69 36.63 3.92 -3.92
N ARG A 70 37.11 5.12 -4.29
CA ARG A 70 36.51 5.98 -5.31
C ARG A 70 36.27 5.23 -6.62
N LYS A 71 37.28 4.50 -7.12
CA LYS A 71 37.15 3.71 -8.35
C LYS A 71 36.11 2.61 -8.21
N LYS A 72 36.13 1.89 -7.07
CA LYS A 72 35.19 0.80 -6.78
C LYS A 72 33.75 1.32 -6.72
N VAL A 73 33.52 2.44 -6.03
CA VAL A 73 32.21 3.10 -5.92
C VAL A 73 31.72 3.61 -7.27
N GLU A 74 32.58 4.30 -8.02
CA GLU A 74 32.22 4.82 -9.34
C GLU A 74 31.83 3.69 -10.29
N GLN A 75 32.59 2.59 -10.29
CA GLN A 75 32.29 1.42 -11.08
C GLN A 75 30.97 0.74 -10.66
N GLU A 76 30.76 0.51 -9.35
CA GLU A 76 29.53 -0.11 -8.83
C GLU A 76 28.27 0.62 -9.31
N ILE A 77 28.25 1.95 -9.20
CA ILE A 77 27.10 2.76 -9.59
C ILE A 77 26.90 2.75 -11.12
N LEU A 78 27.99 2.79 -11.89
CA LEU A 78 27.90 2.81 -13.35
C LEU A 78 27.48 1.44 -13.93
N ASP A 79 27.93 0.34 -13.34
CA ASP A 79 27.60 -1.01 -13.78
C ASP A 79 26.14 -1.36 -13.46
N HIS A 80 25.59 -0.82 -12.37
CA HIS A 80 24.21 -1.06 -11.92
C HIS A 80 23.25 0.09 -12.22
N GLN A 81 23.46 0.83 -13.32
CA GLN A 81 22.63 1.97 -13.71
C GLN A 81 21.13 1.67 -13.77
N ASN A 82 20.75 0.44 -14.13
CA ASN A 82 19.36 0.02 -14.24
C ASN A 82 18.70 -0.22 -12.87
N ASP A 83 19.49 -0.37 -11.82
CA ASP A 83 19.02 -0.61 -10.45
C ASP A 83 18.92 0.70 -9.64
N LEU A 84 19.42 1.82 -10.18
CA LEU A 84 19.42 3.15 -9.58
C LEU A 84 18.03 3.81 -9.57
N GLN A 85 17.08 3.20 -8.86
CA GLN A 85 15.67 3.61 -8.75
C GLN A 85 15.49 5.11 -8.42
N LYS A 86 15.48 5.49 -7.13
CA LYS A 86 15.44 6.90 -6.71
C LYS A 86 16.74 7.35 -6.03
N GLY A 87 17.61 6.42 -5.69
CA GLY A 87 18.96 6.72 -5.24
C GLY A 87 19.79 5.48 -4.96
N VAL A 88 21.03 5.71 -4.57
CA VAL A 88 21.96 4.69 -4.10
C VAL A 88 22.70 5.19 -2.86
N VAL A 89 22.86 4.31 -1.88
CA VAL A 89 23.62 4.54 -0.66
C VAL A 89 24.74 3.52 -0.58
N ILE A 90 25.98 3.97 -0.40
CA ILE A 90 27.15 3.09 -0.30
C ILE A 90 27.98 3.46 0.92
N PHE A 91 28.36 2.44 1.70
CA PHE A 91 29.38 2.53 2.74
C PHE A 91 30.54 1.63 2.35
N ALA A 92 31.73 2.23 2.30
CA ALA A 92 32.93 1.52 1.89
C ALA A 92 34.11 1.90 2.77
N SER A 93 34.88 0.90 3.20
CA SER A 93 36.18 1.10 3.84
C SER A 93 37.17 0.06 3.35
N THR A 94 38.45 0.42 3.34
CA THR A 94 39.55 -0.55 3.21
C THR A 94 39.88 -1.22 4.54
N HIS A 95 39.37 -0.70 5.65
CA HIS A 95 39.46 -1.30 6.96
C HIS A 95 38.32 -2.33 7.12
N ASP A 96 38.66 -3.53 7.60
CA ASP A 96 37.76 -4.69 7.74
C ASP A 96 36.91 -5.02 6.49
N ASP A 97 37.37 -4.62 5.31
CA ASP A 97 36.71 -4.81 4.01
C ASP A 97 35.21 -4.42 3.99
N LEU A 98 34.84 -3.34 4.70
CA LEU A 98 33.47 -2.84 4.68
C LEU A 98 33.03 -2.52 3.25
N TRP A 99 31.97 -3.19 2.80
CA TRP A 99 31.31 -2.93 1.52
C TRP A 99 29.80 -3.20 1.66
N SER A 100 29.02 -2.12 1.72
CA SER A 100 27.57 -2.17 1.82
C SER A 100 26.96 -1.24 0.78
N VAL A 101 26.03 -1.77 -0.03
CA VAL A 101 25.40 -1.08 -1.16
C VAL A 101 23.89 -1.24 -1.03
N HIS A 102 23.17 -0.12 -1.08
CA HIS A 102 21.72 -0.09 -1.02
C HIS A 102 21.15 0.71 -2.20
N TYR A 103 20.46 0.01 -3.09
CA TYR A 103 19.65 0.61 -4.14
C TYR A 103 18.27 0.95 -3.56
N VAL A 104 17.92 2.24 -3.53
CA VAL A 104 16.78 2.72 -2.74
C VAL A 104 15.69 3.33 -3.61
N GLN A 105 14.43 3.06 -3.25
CA GLN A 105 13.24 3.61 -3.92
C GLN A 105 12.74 4.92 -3.29
N VAL A 106 13.51 5.46 -2.35
CA VAL A 106 13.25 6.73 -1.69
C VAL A 106 14.33 7.71 -2.14
N PRO A 107 13.99 8.96 -2.52
CA PRO A 107 15.00 9.96 -2.88
C PRO A 107 15.88 10.26 -1.68
N VAL A 108 17.19 10.32 -1.90
CA VAL A 108 18.19 10.69 -0.88
C VAL A 108 18.79 12.03 -1.22
N LYS A 109 19.24 12.78 -0.21
CA LYS A 109 20.01 13.99 -0.47
C LYS A 109 21.42 13.62 -0.91
N THR A 110 21.80 14.05 -2.11
CA THR A 110 23.16 13.78 -2.63
C THR A 110 24.22 14.39 -1.72
N SER A 111 25.07 13.53 -1.15
CA SER A 111 26.17 13.92 -0.25
C SER A 111 27.27 12.86 -0.23
N PHE A 112 28.50 13.29 0.06
CA PHE A 112 29.70 12.46 0.04
C PHE A 112 30.54 12.80 1.25
N HIS A 113 30.94 11.79 2.02
CA HIS A 113 31.64 11.98 3.29
C HIS A 113 32.83 11.03 3.38
N TRP A 114 33.92 11.51 3.98
CA TRP A 114 35.11 10.74 4.31
C TRP A 114 35.43 10.92 5.78
N GLU A 115 35.06 9.94 6.60
CA GLU A 115 35.01 10.07 8.06
C GLU A 115 35.57 8.82 8.76
N THR A 116 35.72 8.89 10.09
CA THR A 116 36.13 7.75 10.92
C THR A 116 35.04 6.68 11.06
N LYS A 117 33.79 7.04 10.78
CA LYS A 117 32.61 6.16 10.92
C LYS A 117 31.60 6.41 9.80
N PRO A 118 30.75 5.41 9.47
CA PRO A 118 29.68 5.60 8.49
C PRO A 118 28.73 6.74 8.88
N VAL A 119 28.46 7.65 7.95
CA VAL A 119 27.48 8.73 8.16
C VAL A 119 26.09 8.14 7.92
N LEU A 120 25.34 7.82 8.97
CA LEU A 120 24.10 7.03 8.88
C LEU A 120 22.80 7.85 8.94
N ASP A 121 22.87 9.17 9.07
CA ASP A 121 21.69 9.99 9.37
C ASP A 121 20.59 9.88 8.31
N GLU A 122 20.97 9.98 7.03
CA GLU A 122 20.05 9.85 5.89
C GLU A 122 19.47 8.42 5.79
N LEU A 123 20.31 7.38 5.92
CA LEU A 123 19.83 5.99 5.90
C LEU A 123 18.85 5.70 7.06
N ARG A 124 19.14 6.22 8.25
CA ARG A 124 18.24 6.09 9.41
C ARG A 124 16.94 6.83 9.20
N TYR A 125 16.99 8.01 8.60
CA TYR A 125 15.79 8.77 8.26
C TYR A 125 14.91 7.96 7.30
N MET A 126 15.49 7.38 6.25
CA MET A 126 14.76 6.53 5.31
C MET A 126 14.11 5.32 5.99
N TYR A 127 14.85 4.61 6.82
CA TYR A 127 14.32 3.46 7.55
C TYR A 127 13.15 3.86 8.46
N LYS A 128 13.26 5.01 9.13
CA LYS A 128 12.18 5.52 9.98
C LYS A 128 10.97 6.00 9.18
N ALA A 129 11.18 6.60 8.01
CA ALA A 129 10.12 7.12 7.16
C ALA A 129 9.41 6.02 6.36
N TYR A 130 10.11 4.93 6.03
CA TYR A 130 9.61 3.82 5.23
C TYR A 130 9.94 2.47 5.88
N PRO A 131 9.35 2.18 7.05
CA PRO A 131 9.60 0.92 7.76
C PRO A 131 9.06 -0.29 7.00
N TYR A 132 9.44 -1.48 7.43
CA TYR A 132 8.76 -2.70 7.01
C TYR A 132 7.31 -2.64 7.47
N ALA A 133 6.38 -2.61 6.52
CA ALA A 133 4.99 -2.31 6.83
C ALA A 133 4.01 -3.08 5.95
N GLY A 134 2.88 -3.42 6.56
CA GLY A 134 1.70 -3.89 5.85
C GLY A 134 0.74 -2.74 5.59
N VAL A 135 0.48 -2.42 4.32
CA VAL A 135 -0.58 -1.48 3.94
C VAL A 135 -1.84 -2.25 3.60
N VAL A 136 -2.88 -2.10 4.42
CA VAL A 136 -4.15 -2.82 4.31
C VAL A 136 -5.23 -1.90 3.76
N LEU A 137 -5.84 -2.30 2.66
CA LEU A 137 -6.92 -1.57 2.01
C LEU A 137 -8.22 -2.36 2.08
N PRO A 138 -9.03 -2.15 3.15
CA PRO A 138 -10.33 -2.79 3.27
C PRO A 138 -11.36 -2.10 2.37
N SER A 139 -12.22 -2.90 1.76
CA SER A 139 -13.35 -2.46 0.94
C SER A 139 -14.52 -3.41 1.11
N PHE A 140 -15.66 -3.08 0.50
CA PHE A 140 -16.81 -3.98 0.42
C PHE A 140 -16.53 -5.24 -0.41
N LYS A 141 -15.61 -5.20 -1.38
CA LYS A 141 -15.27 -6.35 -2.24
C LYS A 141 -14.26 -7.31 -1.60
N GLY A 142 -13.65 -6.92 -0.48
CA GLY A 142 -12.52 -7.64 0.07
C GLY A 142 -11.47 -6.73 0.70
N VAL A 143 -10.31 -7.32 0.99
CA VAL A 143 -9.16 -6.67 1.60
C VAL A 143 -7.95 -6.87 0.70
N ARG A 144 -7.38 -5.78 0.21
CA ARG A 144 -6.09 -5.76 -0.49
C ARG A 144 -4.98 -5.47 0.52
N VAL A 145 -3.84 -6.15 0.41
CA VAL A 145 -2.72 -6.02 1.34
C VAL A 145 -1.44 -5.86 0.53
N LEU A 146 -0.68 -4.83 0.83
CA LEU A 146 0.66 -4.62 0.28
C LEU A 146 1.69 -4.94 1.36
N ASP A 147 2.60 -5.86 1.07
CA ASP A 147 3.81 -6.09 1.84
C ASP A 147 4.88 -5.11 1.34
N THR A 148 5.37 -4.24 2.22
CA THR A 148 6.28 -3.17 1.84
C THR A 148 7.56 -3.18 2.67
N SER A 149 8.68 -2.87 2.03
CA SER A 149 9.96 -2.66 2.70
C SER A 149 10.71 -1.49 2.08
N MET A 150 11.05 -0.46 2.87
CA MET A 150 11.78 0.73 2.39
C MET A 150 11.19 1.38 1.14
N GLY A 151 9.85 1.47 1.07
CA GLY A 151 9.16 2.05 -0.08
C GLY A 151 9.10 1.15 -1.31
N ILE A 152 9.56 -0.11 -1.21
CA ILE A 152 9.39 -1.16 -2.21
C ILE A 152 8.15 -1.99 -1.89
N ILE A 153 7.36 -2.37 -2.90
CA ILE A 153 6.35 -3.42 -2.74
C ILE A 153 7.00 -4.78 -2.97
N ASN A 154 7.00 -5.62 -1.93
CA ASN A 154 7.52 -6.98 -1.96
C ASN A 154 6.48 -7.95 -2.50
N ASP A 155 5.22 -7.76 -2.12
CA ASP A 155 4.11 -8.66 -2.43
C ASP A 155 2.78 -7.89 -2.38
N GLU A 156 1.80 -8.38 -3.14
CA GLU A 156 0.45 -7.86 -3.16
C GLU A 156 -0.55 -9.02 -3.07
N ILE A 157 -1.39 -8.99 -2.04
CA ILE A 157 -2.35 -10.05 -1.74
C ILE A 157 -3.76 -9.47 -1.75
N TYR A 158 -4.66 -10.08 -2.51
CA TYR A 158 -6.08 -9.72 -2.51
C TYR A 158 -6.92 -10.84 -1.88
N TYR A 159 -7.65 -10.51 -0.82
CA TYR A 159 -8.62 -11.40 -0.18
C TYR A 159 -10.02 -10.95 -0.55
N GLU A 160 -10.69 -11.72 -1.39
CA GLU A 160 -12.06 -11.43 -1.81
C GLU A 160 -13.06 -11.70 -0.69
N PHE A 161 -14.05 -10.82 -0.56
CA PHE A 161 -15.19 -11.03 0.33
C PHE A 161 -16.32 -11.70 -0.43
N ASP A 162 -16.67 -12.91 0.01
CA ASP A 162 -17.90 -13.58 -0.40
C ASP A 162 -18.97 -13.36 0.68
N SER A 163 -20.08 -12.73 0.31
CA SER A 163 -21.17 -12.44 1.24
C SER A 163 -21.92 -13.70 1.65
N GLY A 164 -21.81 -14.81 0.90
CA GLY A 164 -22.52 -16.07 1.12
C GLY A 164 -24.05 -15.93 1.01
N LEU A 165 -24.54 -14.81 0.48
CA LEU A 165 -25.95 -14.54 0.28
C LEU A 165 -26.33 -14.91 -1.16
N GLU A 166 -27.26 -15.85 -1.34
CA GLU A 166 -27.91 -16.07 -2.63
C GLU A 166 -28.81 -14.87 -2.95
N VAL A 167 -28.29 -13.89 -3.69
CA VAL A 167 -29.09 -12.75 -4.17
C VAL A 167 -29.92 -13.22 -5.37
N TRP A 168 -31.16 -13.64 -5.12
CA TRP A 168 -32.13 -13.91 -6.18
C TRP A 168 -32.56 -12.59 -6.83
N THR A 169 -31.93 -12.19 -7.94
CA THR A 169 -32.42 -11.08 -8.77
C THR A 169 -33.56 -11.57 -9.68
N GLU A 170 -34.80 -11.47 -9.23
CA GLU A 170 -35.96 -11.66 -10.12
C GLU A 170 -36.01 -10.50 -11.14
N GLN A 171 -35.54 -10.74 -12.37
CA GLN A 171 -35.76 -9.80 -13.47
C GLN A 171 -37.22 -9.90 -13.93
N LYS A 172 -38.08 -9.01 -13.41
CA LYS A 172 -39.40 -8.78 -14.01
C LYS A 172 -39.23 -8.11 -15.38
N GLY A 173 -39.12 -8.92 -16.42
CA GLY A 173 -39.24 -8.47 -17.80
C GLY A 173 -40.65 -7.92 -18.05
N VAL A 174 -40.78 -6.61 -18.25
CA VAL A 174 -42.00 -6.00 -18.79
C VAL A 174 -42.16 -6.48 -20.22
N ARG A 175 -42.89 -7.59 -20.42
CA ARG A 175 -43.42 -7.94 -21.74
C ARG A 175 -44.63 -7.04 -21.99
N SER A 176 -44.44 -5.95 -22.73
CA SER A 176 -45.54 -5.30 -23.43
C SER A 176 -46.09 -6.29 -24.45
N SER A 177 -47.23 -6.89 -24.15
CA SER A 177 -47.98 -7.70 -25.10
C SER A 177 -48.52 -6.78 -26.20
N GLY A 178 -47.75 -6.62 -27.28
CA GLY A 178 -48.29 -6.17 -28.55
C GLY A 178 -49.18 -7.25 -29.14
N ARG A 179 -50.47 -6.93 -29.36
CA ARG A 179 -51.30 -7.64 -30.34
C ARG A 179 -51.91 -6.62 -31.29
N VAL A 180 -51.46 -6.69 -32.53
CA VAL A 180 -52.00 -6.01 -33.72
C VAL A 180 -53.04 -6.92 -34.37
N GLN A 181 -54.22 -6.36 -34.70
CA GLN A 181 -55.16 -6.68 -35.80
C GLN A 181 -56.56 -6.19 -35.37
N GLY A 182 -57.40 -5.50 -36.13
CA GLY A 182 -57.46 -5.26 -37.57
C GLY A 182 -58.94 -5.18 -37.94
N ARG A 183 -59.43 -3.96 -38.20
CA ARG A 183 -60.48 -3.55 -39.15
C ARG A 183 -61.84 -4.31 -39.24
N ALA A 184 -62.91 -3.49 -39.15
CA ALA A 184 -64.26 -3.56 -39.78
C ALA A 184 -65.46 -4.08 -38.96
N GLY A 185 -66.50 -3.23 -38.91
CA GLY A 185 -67.87 -3.65 -39.24
C GLY A 185 -68.89 -3.77 -38.10
N ALA A 186 -69.73 -2.74 -37.96
CA ALA A 186 -71.19 -2.75 -37.73
C ALA A 186 -71.83 -3.55 -36.56
N GLY A 187 -72.75 -2.87 -35.85
CA GLY A 187 -74.01 -3.50 -35.44
C GLY A 187 -74.35 -3.51 -33.94
N THR A 188 -75.18 -2.55 -33.54
CA THR A 188 -76.41 -2.75 -32.73
C THR A 188 -76.37 -3.51 -31.38
N ALA A 189 -76.71 -2.72 -30.35
CA ALA A 189 -77.88 -2.90 -29.48
C ALA A 189 -77.80 -3.78 -28.21
N ARG A 190 -78.12 -3.06 -27.12
CA ARG A 190 -79.12 -3.34 -26.06
C ARG A 190 -78.74 -4.18 -24.84
N SER A 191 -79.16 -3.59 -23.71
CA SER A 191 -79.66 -4.17 -22.44
C SER A 191 -78.67 -5.00 -21.62
N GLY A 192 -78.53 -4.86 -20.31
CA GLY A 192 -79.37 -4.22 -19.30
C GLY A 192 -79.12 -4.95 -17.96
N ALA A 193 -79.34 -4.25 -16.85
CA ALA A 193 -79.54 -4.74 -15.46
C ALA A 193 -78.46 -5.69 -14.88
N ALA A 194 -77.67 -5.27 -13.89
CA ALA A 194 -78.05 -5.06 -12.48
C ALA A 194 -78.75 -6.28 -11.84
N GLY A 195 -78.01 -6.98 -10.96
CA GLY A 195 -78.51 -8.08 -10.14
C GLY A 195 -77.52 -8.41 -9.04
N SER A 196 -77.62 -7.68 -7.93
CA SER A 196 -76.93 -7.92 -6.66
C SER A 196 -77.67 -8.96 -5.82
N VAL A 197 -76.97 -9.95 -5.30
CA VAL A 197 -77.24 -10.71 -4.06
C VAL A 197 -75.89 -11.34 -3.65
N GLY A 198 -75.40 -11.33 -2.42
CA GLY A 198 -76.05 -11.21 -1.12
C GLY A 198 -75.78 -12.49 -0.31
N GLY A 199 -74.86 -12.40 0.65
CA GLY A 199 -74.87 -13.22 1.88
C GLY A 199 -73.94 -14.43 1.97
N GLY A 200 -73.24 -14.56 3.11
CA GLY A 200 -72.73 -15.85 3.60
C GLY A 200 -71.43 -15.79 4.38
N ALA A 201 -71.52 -15.61 5.70
CA ALA A 201 -70.41 -15.63 6.65
C ALA A 201 -70.10 -17.06 7.16
N ALA A 202 -68.81 -17.35 7.37
CA ALA A 202 -68.21 -18.23 8.39
C ALA A 202 -66.69 -18.23 8.12
N GLY A 203 -65.77 -17.87 9.02
CA GLY A 203 -65.69 -18.22 10.44
C GLY A 203 -64.61 -19.29 10.60
N GLY A 204 -63.34 -18.89 10.70
CA GLY A 204 -62.21 -19.79 10.92
C GLY A 204 -60.96 -19.04 11.40
N ASN A 205 -60.65 -19.19 12.69
CA ASN A 205 -59.55 -18.56 13.43
C ASN A 205 -58.17 -18.74 12.77
N SER A 206 -57.42 -17.63 12.64
CA SER A 206 -55.96 -17.63 12.58
C SER A 206 -55.40 -17.12 13.91
N PRO A 207 -54.35 -17.75 14.48
CA PRO A 207 -53.81 -17.36 15.76
C PRO A 207 -53.03 -16.04 15.65
N VAL A 208 -53.13 -15.25 16.71
CA VAL A 208 -52.33 -14.07 16.96
C VAL A 208 -50.88 -14.50 17.22
N ILE A 209 -49.96 -14.07 16.34
CA ILE A 209 -48.54 -13.86 16.63
C ILE A 209 -48.36 -12.37 16.29
N GLY A 210 -48.12 -11.44 17.21
CA GLY A 210 -47.09 -11.48 18.24
C GLY A 210 -45.86 -10.73 17.75
N GLY A 211 -45.96 -9.39 17.62
CA GLY A 211 -44.83 -8.46 17.55
C GLY A 211 -44.07 -8.36 16.22
N SER A 212 -44.54 -7.52 15.28
CA SER A 212 -43.75 -7.10 14.11
C SER A 212 -43.12 -5.73 14.37
N GLY A 213 -41.88 -5.71 14.82
CA GLY A 213 -40.95 -4.64 14.48
C GLY A 213 -40.55 -4.84 13.02
N GLY A 214 -41.30 -4.24 12.10
CA GLY A 214 -41.08 -4.38 10.65
C GLY A 214 -39.91 -3.51 10.17
N GLY A 215 -38.72 -4.10 10.06
CA GLY A 215 -37.73 -3.63 9.10
C GLY A 215 -38.13 -4.09 7.70
N SER A 216 -37.85 -3.30 6.66
CA SER A 216 -38.10 -3.74 5.29
C SER A 216 -37.15 -4.90 4.95
N PRO A 217 -37.51 -5.84 4.04
CA PRO A 217 -36.61 -6.92 3.62
C PRO A 217 -35.24 -6.44 3.09
N VAL A 218 -35.17 -5.20 2.61
CA VAL A 218 -33.92 -4.52 2.22
C VAL A 218 -33.05 -4.19 3.44
N ASP A 219 -33.65 -3.69 4.51
CA ASP A 219 -32.94 -3.35 5.75
C ASP A 219 -32.34 -4.61 6.42
N GLU A 220 -33.07 -5.73 6.36
CA GLU A 220 -32.60 -7.02 6.89
C GLU A 220 -31.45 -7.60 6.05
N LEU A 221 -31.52 -7.47 4.72
CA LEU A 221 -30.43 -7.86 3.81
C LEU A 221 -29.15 -7.06 4.08
N ASP A 222 -29.28 -5.73 4.19
CA ASP A 222 -28.17 -4.83 4.47
C ASP A 222 -27.56 -5.12 5.85
N HIS A 223 -28.39 -5.42 6.84
CA HIS A 223 -27.91 -5.77 8.17
C HIS A 223 -27.09 -7.06 8.17
N ARG A 224 -27.57 -8.12 7.51
CA ARG A 224 -26.86 -9.41 7.42
C ARG A 224 -25.56 -9.30 6.63
N LEU A 225 -25.57 -8.53 5.55
CA LEU A 225 -24.40 -8.25 4.75
C LEU A 225 -23.32 -7.55 5.56
N LYS A 226 -23.71 -6.57 6.39
CA LYS A 226 -22.81 -5.87 7.30
C LYS A 226 -22.24 -6.79 8.37
N GLU A 227 -23.05 -7.64 8.98
CA GLU A 227 -22.56 -8.63 9.96
C GLU A 227 -21.56 -9.60 9.34
N ASN A 228 -21.82 -10.10 8.13
CA ASN A 228 -20.90 -10.98 7.42
C ASN A 228 -19.58 -10.27 7.10
N LEU A 229 -19.64 -9.01 6.68
CA LEU A 229 -18.45 -8.21 6.41
C LEU A 229 -17.63 -7.97 7.70
N GLU A 230 -18.27 -7.71 8.83
CA GLU A 230 -17.60 -7.56 10.12
C GLU A 230 -16.90 -8.85 10.57
N ARG A 231 -17.53 -10.01 10.37
CA ARG A 231 -16.89 -11.32 10.62
C ARG A 231 -15.68 -11.53 9.73
N PHE A 232 -15.81 -11.24 8.43
CA PHE A 232 -14.71 -11.32 7.49
C PHE A 232 -13.54 -10.42 7.89
N TYR A 233 -13.80 -9.17 8.32
CA TYR A 233 -12.76 -8.28 8.81
C TYR A 233 -12.09 -8.80 10.08
N LYS A 234 -12.82 -9.44 11.00
CA LYS A 234 -12.24 -10.08 12.18
C LYS A 234 -11.28 -11.21 11.83
N ASP A 235 -11.67 -12.07 10.89
CA ASP A 235 -10.82 -13.16 10.41
C ASP A 235 -9.58 -12.62 9.69
N MET A 236 -9.77 -11.58 8.86
CA MET A 236 -8.66 -10.89 8.21
C MET A 236 -7.73 -10.21 9.20
N GLY A 237 -8.25 -9.62 10.28
CA GLY A 237 -7.43 -9.06 11.35
C GLY A 237 -6.47 -10.11 11.94
N GLY A 238 -6.95 -11.32 12.19
CA GLY A 238 -6.10 -12.45 12.61
C GLY A 238 -5.02 -12.84 11.59
N LYS A 239 -5.36 -12.85 10.30
CA LYS A 239 -4.39 -13.12 9.21
C LYS A 239 -3.32 -12.03 9.10
N ILE A 240 -3.71 -10.76 9.20
CA ILE A 240 -2.78 -9.63 9.17
C ILE A 240 -1.78 -9.71 10.32
N GLU A 241 -2.22 -10.10 11.53
CA GLU A 241 -1.32 -10.28 12.67
C GLU A 241 -0.32 -11.44 12.47
N LYS A 242 -0.75 -12.51 11.79
CA LYS A 242 0.14 -13.61 11.41
C LYS A 242 1.17 -13.14 10.38
N LEU A 243 0.72 -12.45 9.32
CA LEU A 243 1.59 -11.87 8.30
C LEU A 243 2.60 -10.87 8.90
N LYS A 244 2.15 -10.02 9.82
CA LYS A 244 3.02 -9.08 10.55
C LYS A 244 4.18 -9.79 11.23
N LYS A 245 3.93 -10.94 11.88
CA LYS A 245 4.98 -11.72 12.56
C LYS A 245 5.91 -12.41 11.57
N GLU A 246 5.35 -13.03 10.53
CA GLU A 246 6.11 -13.80 9.53
C GLU A 246 6.97 -12.91 8.64
N ARG A 247 6.46 -11.75 8.25
CA ARG A 247 7.15 -10.77 7.39
C ARG A 247 7.90 -9.71 8.17
N HIS A 248 7.89 -9.80 9.51
CA HIS A 248 8.53 -8.85 10.42
C HIS A 248 8.10 -7.40 10.20
N TRP A 249 6.80 -7.16 9.94
CA TRP A 249 6.30 -5.80 9.82
C TRP A 249 6.39 -5.07 11.16
N GLU A 250 6.97 -3.88 11.14
CA GLU A 250 7.02 -2.97 12.27
C GLU A 250 5.69 -2.23 12.37
N GLU A 251 5.15 -1.81 11.22
CA GLU A 251 3.97 -0.97 11.13
C GLU A 251 2.82 -1.61 10.35
N ILE A 252 1.59 -1.25 10.72
CA ILE A 252 0.39 -1.54 9.92
C ILE A 252 -0.29 -0.22 9.61
N HIS A 253 -0.56 0.03 8.33
CA HIS A 253 -1.31 1.19 7.86
C HIS A 253 -2.61 0.73 7.22
N ILE A 254 -3.70 1.43 7.51
CA ILE A 254 -5.00 1.18 6.88
C ILE A 254 -5.34 2.31 5.93
N VAL A 255 -5.75 1.98 4.70
CA VAL A 255 -6.13 2.97 3.68
C VAL A 255 -7.43 2.55 3.01
N GLY A 256 -8.49 3.33 3.14
CA GLY A 256 -9.76 3.00 2.50
C GLY A 256 -10.85 4.02 2.78
N GLU A 257 -12.07 3.72 2.34
CA GLU A 257 -13.23 4.53 2.69
C GLU A 257 -13.48 4.52 4.19
N ALA A 258 -14.02 5.62 4.71
CA ALA A 258 -14.10 5.86 6.15
C ALA A 258 -14.83 4.75 6.92
N GLU A 259 -15.88 4.16 6.34
CA GLU A 259 -16.61 3.05 6.95
C GLU A 259 -15.74 1.79 7.07
N HIS A 260 -15.19 1.32 5.95
CA HIS A 260 -14.38 0.10 5.89
C HIS A 260 -13.08 0.23 6.69
N ALA A 261 -12.39 1.37 6.58
CA ALA A 261 -11.14 1.62 7.29
C ALA A 261 -11.35 1.64 8.81
N LYS A 262 -12.42 2.28 9.30
CA LYS A 262 -12.75 2.30 10.73
C LYS A 262 -13.18 0.93 11.23
N SER A 263 -13.99 0.21 10.46
CA SER A 263 -14.45 -1.13 10.83
C SER A 263 -13.26 -2.09 10.93
N PHE A 264 -12.40 -2.12 9.91
CA PHE A 264 -11.21 -2.96 9.91
C PHE A 264 -10.21 -2.57 11.02
N SER A 265 -10.04 -1.28 11.30
CA SER A 265 -9.18 -0.82 12.40
C SER A 265 -9.58 -1.38 13.77
N ARG A 266 -10.89 -1.63 13.98
CA ARG A 266 -11.41 -2.24 15.22
C ARG A 266 -11.22 -3.76 15.26
N ALA A 267 -11.07 -4.39 14.10
CA ALA A 267 -10.85 -5.83 13.99
C ALA A 267 -9.39 -6.24 14.29
N LEU A 268 -8.44 -5.29 14.22
CA LEU A 268 -7.05 -5.53 14.60
C LEU A 268 -6.87 -5.64 16.12
N GLN A 269 -5.91 -6.47 16.54
CA GLN A 269 -5.58 -6.63 17.96
C GLN A 269 -4.87 -5.39 18.52
N LYS A 270 -3.97 -4.81 17.73
CA LYS A 270 -3.31 -3.54 18.01
C LYS A 270 -3.84 -2.48 17.07
N LYS A 271 -3.98 -1.24 17.56
CA LYS A 271 -4.33 -0.11 16.70
C LYS A 271 -3.29 0.03 15.59
N PRO A 272 -3.73 0.33 14.35
CA PRO A 272 -2.81 0.59 13.24
C PRO A 272 -1.97 1.84 13.53
N ASN A 273 -0.77 1.89 12.96
CA ASN A 273 0.13 3.04 13.05
C ASN A 273 -0.47 4.26 12.35
N SER A 274 -1.20 4.06 11.25
CA SER A 274 -1.99 5.11 10.62
C SER A 274 -3.28 4.57 9.99
N CYS A 275 -4.28 5.45 9.86
CA CYS A 275 -5.53 5.17 9.18
C CYS A 275 -5.88 6.36 8.26
N ILE A 276 -5.91 6.12 6.96
CA ILE A 276 -6.11 7.13 5.92
C ILE A 276 -7.46 6.89 5.24
N TYR A 277 -8.29 7.93 5.22
CA TYR A 277 -9.63 7.87 4.65
C TYR A 277 -9.65 8.32 3.19
N LYS A 278 -9.10 7.50 2.30
CA LYS A 278 -9.06 7.73 0.84
C LYS A 278 -9.40 6.41 0.13
N ASN A 279 -10.23 6.47 -0.91
CA ASN A 279 -10.51 5.29 -1.73
C ASN A 279 -9.38 5.07 -2.74
N LEU A 280 -8.44 4.19 -2.40
CA LEU A 280 -7.29 3.83 -3.24
C LEU A 280 -7.28 2.34 -3.61
N ILE A 281 -8.40 1.61 -3.46
CA ILE A 281 -8.44 0.15 -3.63
C ILE A 281 -7.97 -0.29 -5.04
N ASN A 282 -8.29 0.52 -6.06
CA ASN A 282 -7.93 0.29 -7.46
C ASN A 282 -6.70 1.11 -7.91
N SER A 283 -6.05 1.84 -7.01
CA SER A 283 -4.88 2.65 -7.34
C SER A 283 -3.64 1.78 -7.54
N GLN A 284 -2.68 2.30 -8.30
CA GLN A 284 -1.38 1.65 -8.44
C GLN A 284 -0.65 1.62 -7.08
N PRO A 285 0.06 0.53 -6.74
CA PRO A 285 0.77 0.40 -5.47
C PRO A 285 1.70 1.59 -5.16
N SER A 286 2.41 2.11 -6.16
CA SER A 286 3.30 3.27 -6.02
C SER A 286 2.58 4.52 -5.51
N ASN A 287 1.37 4.80 -6.01
CA ASN A 287 0.56 5.93 -5.57
C ASN A 287 0.06 5.73 -4.13
N ILE A 288 -0.22 4.48 -3.75
CA ILE A 288 -0.64 4.15 -2.38
C ILE A 288 0.52 4.42 -1.40
N LEU A 289 1.74 4.00 -1.74
CA LEU A 289 2.91 4.25 -0.89
C LEU A 289 3.18 5.75 -0.71
N HIS A 290 3.07 6.54 -1.77
CA HIS A 290 3.21 7.99 -1.70
C HIS A 290 2.21 8.59 -0.69
N GLU A 291 0.94 8.18 -0.75
CA GLU A 291 -0.09 8.66 0.18
C GLU A 291 0.10 8.21 1.64
N VAL A 292 0.75 7.07 1.85
CA VAL A 292 1.01 6.53 3.19
C VAL A 292 2.25 7.16 3.83
N PHE A 293 3.34 7.29 3.07
CA PHE A 293 4.67 7.60 3.61
C PHE A 293 5.23 8.98 3.21
N GLU A 294 4.75 9.62 2.14
CA GLU A 294 5.34 10.85 1.57
C GLU A 294 4.53 12.13 1.88
N LYS A 295 3.92 12.23 3.06
CA LYS A 295 3.11 13.40 3.47
C LYS A 295 3.92 14.65 3.82
#